data_AF-A0A947M3D4-F1
#
_entry.id   AF-A0A947M3D4-F1
#
_cell.length_a   1.000
_cell.length_b   1.000
_cell.length_c   1.000
_cell.angle_alpha   90.00
_cell.angle_beta   90.00
_cell.angle_gamma   90.00
#
_symmetry.space_group_name_H-M   'P 1'
#
loop_
_entity.id
_entity.type
_entity.pdbx_description
1 polymer ?
#
loop_
_entity_poly.entity_id
_entity_poly.type
_entity_poly.pdbx_seq_one_letter_code
_entity_poly.pdbx_strand_id
1 'polypeptide(L)'
;MRKKSWISACVQSIQQQAFYNTYWNTFSVQPADTPKLRAQAYRLRYDVFCRENGFIDPAQHTDEYEHDEFDERATHHVMIHKQSGQVAGTVRVLLPDPDRPLTSFEMQKVCDHPLLQIENRALGLAEISRLCMAREFRRRPRDGHILPSYYEQEWNDGQDRPAAMPFFRRRIPYAPLGLMMAAYQTVLGAGLLDAVSAVDPGQFRSLKRIGMSYRVLGPRINHQGSQQPFIFNIKTALDTMAVENPECWDVVSDRGRLHRRANELSQNHWHDEIFDEVCKEMILRKLI
;
A
#
# COMPACT_ATOMS: atom_id res chain seq x y z
N MET A 1 -13.68 -30.25 15.67
CA MET A 1 -13.22 -29.78 14.33
C MET A 1 -14.27 -30.13 13.28
N ARG A 2 -15.02 -29.15 12.76
CA ARG A 2 -15.99 -29.37 11.67
C ARG A 2 -15.20 -29.54 10.37
N LYS A 3 -15.22 -30.72 9.74
CA LYS A 3 -14.69 -30.92 8.38
C LYS A 3 -15.43 -29.94 7.46
N LYS A 4 -14.73 -28.96 6.87
CA LYS A 4 -15.29 -28.15 5.78
C LYS A 4 -15.72 -29.12 4.68
N SER A 5 -16.98 -29.05 4.25
CA SER A 5 -17.49 -29.88 3.16
C SER A 5 -16.68 -29.61 1.88
N TRP A 6 -16.34 -30.66 1.13
CA TRP A 6 -15.64 -30.57 -0.17
C TRP A 6 -16.31 -29.56 -1.12
N ILE A 7 -17.65 -29.50 -1.10
CA ILE A 7 -18.44 -28.53 -1.88
C ILE A 7 -18.10 -27.09 -1.46
N SER A 8 -17.98 -26.82 -0.16
CA SER A 8 -17.60 -25.49 0.35
C SER A 8 -16.19 -25.09 -0.08
N ALA A 9 -15.25 -26.03 -0.14
CA ALA A 9 -13.90 -25.76 -0.62
C ALA A 9 -13.88 -25.45 -2.13
N CYS A 10 -14.65 -26.20 -2.93
CA CYS A 10 -14.80 -25.93 -4.36
C CYS A 10 -15.42 -24.55 -4.64
N VAL A 11 -16.51 -24.20 -3.94
CA VAL A 11 -17.16 -22.88 -4.11
C VAL A 11 -16.19 -21.75 -3.75
N GLN A 12 -15.46 -21.88 -2.64
CA GLN A 12 -14.46 -20.89 -2.22
C GLN A 12 -13.36 -20.72 -3.29
N SER A 13 -12.86 -21.82 -3.85
CA SER A 13 -11.83 -21.78 -4.91
C SER A 13 -12.34 -21.12 -6.19
N ILE A 14 -13.58 -21.38 -6.60
CA ILE A 14 -14.18 -20.74 -7.77
C ILE A 14 -14.36 -19.23 -7.54
N GLN A 15 -14.84 -18.83 -6.37
CA GLN A 15 -15.02 -17.41 -6.01
C GLN A 15 -13.69 -16.66 -6.02
N GLN A 16 -12.65 -17.26 -5.43
CA GLN A 16 -11.31 -16.71 -5.39
C GLN A 16 -10.71 -16.53 -6.80
N GLN A 17 -10.85 -17.55 -7.66
CA GLN A 17 -10.42 -17.46 -9.05
C GLN A 17 -11.19 -16.37 -9.82
N ALA A 18 -12.50 -16.27 -9.60
CA ALA A 18 -13.35 -15.26 -10.23
C ALA A 18 -12.96 -13.84 -9.78
N PHE A 19 -12.66 -13.66 -8.48
CA PHE A 19 -12.18 -12.38 -7.95
C PHE A 19 -10.85 -11.97 -8.59
N TYR A 20 -9.85 -12.86 -8.59
CA TYR A 20 -8.54 -12.59 -9.20
C TYR A 20 -8.65 -12.20 -10.68
N ASN A 21 -9.43 -12.97 -11.44
CA ASN A 21 -9.62 -12.69 -12.87
C ASN A 21 -10.36 -11.37 -13.08
N THR A 22 -11.39 -11.09 -12.29
CA THR A 22 -12.13 -9.81 -12.35
C THR A 22 -11.20 -8.64 -12.03
N TYR A 23 -10.36 -8.79 -11.00
CA TYR A 23 -9.39 -7.78 -10.59
C TYR A 23 -8.43 -7.43 -11.73
N TRP A 24 -7.75 -8.43 -12.28
CA TRP A 24 -6.75 -8.22 -13.34
C TRP A 24 -7.35 -7.97 -14.72
N ASN A 25 -8.64 -8.23 -14.95
CA ASN A 25 -9.35 -7.73 -16.12
C ASN A 25 -9.72 -6.23 -16.00
N THR A 26 -9.79 -5.71 -14.78
CA THR A 26 -10.17 -4.31 -14.50
C THR A 26 -8.93 -3.40 -14.44
N PHE A 27 -7.87 -3.87 -13.79
CA PHE A 27 -6.66 -3.08 -13.54
C PHE A 27 -5.41 -3.72 -14.14
N SER A 28 -4.44 -2.89 -14.49
CA SER A 28 -3.03 -3.28 -14.65
C SER A 28 -2.17 -2.40 -13.78
N VAL A 29 -1.02 -2.93 -13.34
CA VAL A 29 -0.03 -2.17 -12.58
C VAL A 29 1.29 -2.25 -13.31
N GLN A 30 1.97 -1.11 -13.41
CA GLN A 30 3.26 -1.01 -14.09
C GLN A 30 4.16 0.01 -13.37
N PRO A 31 5.49 -0.13 -13.50
CA PRO A 31 6.41 0.92 -13.08
C PRO A 31 6.10 2.25 -13.77
N ALA A 32 6.24 3.35 -13.05
CA ALA A 32 6.25 4.70 -13.62
C ALA A 32 7.71 5.11 -13.85
N ASP A 33 8.34 4.46 -14.84
CA ASP A 33 9.74 4.62 -15.24
C ASP A 33 9.92 5.55 -16.45
N THR A 34 8.84 5.90 -17.14
CA THR A 34 8.85 6.91 -18.19
C THR A 34 8.49 8.30 -17.64
N PRO A 35 9.01 9.40 -18.23
CA PRO A 35 8.66 10.76 -17.83
C PRO A 35 7.14 11.01 -17.83
N LYS A 36 6.43 10.43 -18.80
CA LYS A 36 4.98 10.54 -18.90
C LYS A 36 4.26 9.88 -17.72
N LEU A 37 4.63 8.65 -17.36
CA LEU A 37 4.00 7.94 -16.24
C LEU A 37 4.36 8.57 -14.89
N ARG A 38 5.60 9.07 -14.74
CA ARG A 38 6.01 9.83 -13.55
C ARG A 38 5.18 11.10 -13.39
N ALA A 39 5.05 11.90 -14.44
CA ALA A 39 4.21 13.10 -14.42
C ALA A 39 2.76 12.76 -14.05
N GLN A 40 2.19 11.66 -14.56
CA GLN A 40 0.84 11.23 -14.16
C GLN A 40 0.77 10.81 -12.68
N ALA A 41 1.79 10.15 -12.14
CA ALA A 41 1.86 9.83 -10.72
C ALA A 41 1.92 11.09 -9.85
N TYR A 42 2.82 12.03 -10.16
CA TYR A 42 2.93 13.31 -9.44
C TYR A 42 1.66 14.15 -9.53
N ARG A 43 0.99 14.13 -10.69
CA ARG A 43 -0.30 14.82 -10.86
C ARG A 43 -1.36 14.24 -9.95
N LEU A 44 -1.50 12.91 -9.96
CA LEU A 44 -2.48 12.24 -9.12
C LEU A 44 -2.20 12.50 -7.64
N ARG A 45 -0.93 12.48 -7.23
CA ARG A 45 -0.51 12.85 -5.88
C ARG A 45 -0.90 14.28 -5.53
N TYR A 46 -0.70 15.25 -6.42
CA TYR A 46 -1.13 16.63 -6.22
C TYR A 46 -2.65 16.74 -6.05
N ASP A 47 -3.42 16.12 -6.93
CA ASP A 47 -4.89 16.15 -6.86
C ASP A 47 -5.38 15.58 -5.52
N VAL A 48 -4.79 14.49 -5.03
CA VAL A 48 -5.23 13.85 -3.76
C VAL A 48 -4.68 14.58 -2.53
N PHE A 49 -3.37 14.80 -2.43
CA PHE A 49 -2.73 15.28 -1.20
C PHE A 49 -2.83 16.80 -1.03
N CYS A 50 -2.77 17.55 -2.13
CA CYS A 50 -2.84 19.01 -2.09
C CYS A 50 -4.28 19.51 -2.22
N ARG A 51 -4.98 19.15 -3.30
CA ARG A 51 -6.30 19.73 -3.61
C ARG A 51 -7.45 19.14 -2.80
N GLU A 52 -7.50 17.82 -2.66
CA GLU A 52 -8.62 17.16 -1.99
C GLU A 52 -8.48 17.16 -0.47
N ASN A 53 -7.34 16.68 0.04
CA ASN A 53 -7.17 16.46 1.48
C ASN A 53 -6.60 17.69 2.20
N GLY A 54 -5.94 18.61 1.48
CA GLY A 54 -5.26 19.77 2.06
C GLY A 54 -4.12 19.39 3.02
N PHE A 55 -3.52 18.19 2.84
CA PHE A 55 -2.43 17.71 3.68
C PHE A 55 -1.11 18.40 3.35
N ILE A 56 -0.96 18.82 2.10
CA ILE A 56 0.19 19.55 1.57
C ILE A 56 -0.36 20.85 1.00
N ASP A 57 0.33 21.96 1.26
CA ASP A 57 -0.08 23.27 0.75
C ASP A 57 0.12 23.32 -0.77
N PRO A 58 -0.93 23.52 -1.58
CA PRO A 58 -0.80 23.65 -3.03
C PRO A 58 0.16 24.76 -3.47
N ALA A 59 0.37 25.80 -2.64
CA ALA A 59 1.33 26.86 -2.94
C ALA A 59 2.78 26.39 -3.00
N GLN A 60 3.10 25.22 -2.41
CA GLN A 60 4.42 24.60 -2.49
C GLN A 60 4.67 23.89 -3.84
N HIS A 61 3.60 23.67 -4.63
CA HIS A 61 3.61 22.90 -5.87
C HIS A 61 2.94 23.68 -7.01
N THR A 62 3.57 24.78 -7.43
CA THR A 62 3.00 25.71 -8.43
C THR A 62 2.88 25.12 -9.84
N ASP A 63 3.62 24.05 -10.14
CA ASP A 63 3.52 23.27 -11.38
C ASP A 63 2.40 22.21 -11.34
N GLU A 64 1.65 22.18 -10.23
CA GLU A 64 0.56 21.24 -9.97
C GLU A 64 0.99 19.75 -10.01
N TYR A 65 2.24 19.50 -9.60
CA TYR A 65 2.82 18.18 -9.38
C TYR A 65 3.28 18.06 -7.92
N GLU A 66 2.84 17.02 -7.21
CA GLU A 66 3.37 16.74 -5.87
C GLU A 66 4.55 15.80 -6.01
N HIS A 67 5.73 16.36 -5.75
CA HIS A 67 6.97 15.63 -5.67
C HIS A 67 7.89 16.25 -4.60
N ASP A 68 8.80 15.47 -4.05
CA ASP A 68 9.78 15.87 -3.05
C ASP A 68 11.19 15.40 -3.44
N GLU A 69 12.17 15.68 -2.58
CA GLU A 69 13.58 15.34 -2.80
C GLU A 69 13.88 13.83 -2.87
N PHE A 70 12.96 12.97 -2.42
CA PHE A 70 13.14 11.52 -2.46
C PHE A 70 12.68 10.92 -3.79
N ASP A 71 11.87 11.65 -4.56
CA ASP A 71 11.21 11.11 -5.74
C ASP A 71 12.14 10.75 -6.90
N GLU A 72 13.33 11.33 -6.94
CA GLU A 72 14.36 11.02 -7.94
C GLU A 72 14.87 9.58 -7.80
N ARG A 73 15.14 9.14 -6.55
CA ARG A 73 15.66 7.80 -6.22
C ARG A 73 14.56 6.77 -5.95
N ALA A 74 13.31 7.22 -5.87
CA ALA A 74 12.19 6.35 -5.55
C ALA A 74 11.74 5.50 -6.74
N THR A 75 11.28 4.29 -6.44
CA THR A 75 10.54 3.49 -7.41
C THR A 75 9.06 3.83 -7.31
N HIS A 76 8.49 4.30 -8.41
CA HIS A 76 7.08 4.64 -8.53
C HIS A 76 6.33 3.58 -9.29
N HIS A 77 5.12 3.27 -8.86
CA HIS A 77 4.19 2.43 -9.61
C HIS A 77 2.88 3.16 -9.82
N VAL A 78 2.24 2.88 -10.95
CA VAL A 78 0.91 3.36 -11.29
C VAL A 78 0.00 2.20 -11.60
N MET A 79 -1.25 2.33 -11.15
CA MET A 79 -2.35 1.45 -11.50
C MET A 79 -3.15 2.11 -12.60
N ILE A 80 -3.37 1.38 -13.69
CA ILE A 80 -4.17 1.82 -14.83
C ILE A 80 -5.50 1.08 -14.81
N HIS A 81 -6.60 1.82 -14.92
CA HIS A 81 -7.90 1.22 -15.18
C HIS A 81 -8.02 0.89 -16.67
N LYS A 82 -8.09 -0.40 -17.00
CA LYS A 82 -7.95 -0.90 -18.37
C LYS A 82 -9.00 -0.36 -19.33
N GLN A 83 -10.25 -0.25 -18.88
CA GLN A 83 -11.34 0.21 -19.74
C GLN A 83 -11.21 1.69 -20.12
N SER A 84 -10.81 2.56 -19.19
CA SER A 84 -10.66 4.00 -19.44
C SER A 84 -9.27 4.42 -19.91
N GLY A 85 -8.25 3.58 -19.68
CA GLY A 85 -6.84 3.94 -19.89
C GLY A 85 -6.27 4.96 -18.89
N GLN A 86 -7.07 5.45 -17.94
CA GLN A 86 -6.66 6.43 -16.93
C GLN A 86 -5.84 5.81 -15.80
N VAL A 87 -4.97 6.62 -15.19
CA VAL A 87 -4.29 6.29 -13.95
C VAL A 87 -5.31 6.31 -12.81
N ALA A 88 -5.53 5.15 -12.20
CA ALA A 88 -6.45 4.94 -11.10
C ALA A 88 -5.79 5.13 -9.73
N GLY A 89 -4.48 4.91 -9.63
CA GLY A 89 -3.76 4.97 -8.35
C GLY A 89 -2.25 4.97 -8.52
N THR A 90 -1.53 5.28 -7.43
CA THR A 90 -0.06 5.24 -7.40
C THR A 90 0.46 4.80 -6.03
N VAL A 91 1.70 4.31 -5.99
CA VAL A 91 2.47 4.02 -4.77
C VAL A 91 3.94 4.32 -5.02
N ARG A 92 4.63 4.77 -3.97
CA ARG A 92 6.07 5.02 -3.96
C ARG A 92 6.77 4.04 -3.03
N VAL A 93 7.94 3.55 -3.45
CA VAL A 93 8.85 2.75 -2.63
C VAL A 93 10.22 3.43 -2.58
N LEU A 94 10.71 3.67 -1.37
CA LEU A 94 12.10 4.08 -1.12
C LEU A 94 12.87 2.87 -0.58
N LEU A 95 13.94 2.50 -1.26
CA LEU A 95 14.91 1.49 -0.81
C LEU A 95 16.05 2.18 -0.06
N PRO A 96 16.71 1.56 0.93
CA PRO A 96 17.74 2.22 1.71
C PRO A 96 18.91 2.67 0.82
N ASP A 97 19.49 3.82 1.14
CA ASP A 97 20.71 4.33 0.52
C ASP A 97 21.91 3.93 1.40
N PRO A 98 22.80 3.02 0.92
CA PRO A 98 23.99 2.60 1.67
C PRO A 98 24.92 3.74 2.07
N ASP A 99 24.98 4.81 1.25
CA ASP A 99 25.84 5.96 1.50
C ASP A 99 25.18 6.97 2.46
N ARG A 100 23.87 6.85 2.67
CA ARG A 100 23.04 7.77 3.47
C ARG A 100 21.99 7.04 4.31
N PRO A 101 22.40 6.09 5.18
CA PRO A 101 21.47 5.20 5.89
C PRO A 101 20.46 5.96 6.77
N LEU A 102 20.86 7.07 7.39
CA LEU A 102 20.01 7.86 8.30
C LEU A 102 19.18 8.96 7.62
N THR A 103 19.33 9.12 6.29
CA THR A 103 18.57 10.11 5.49
C THR A 103 17.98 9.49 4.22
N SER A 104 17.81 8.17 4.23
CA SER A 104 17.24 7.38 3.14
C SER A 104 15.74 7.62 2.98
N PHE A 105 15.02 7.89 4.06
CA PHE A 105 13.57 7.86 4.11
C PHE A 105 12.97 9.20 4.52
N GLU A 106 11.76 9.48 4.05
CA GLU A 106 10.98 10.64 4.51
C GLU A 106 10.63 10.47 5.99
N MET A 107 10.29 9.25 6.40
CA MET A 107 9.97 8.90 7.79
C MET A 107 11.07 9.29 8.78
N GLN A 108 12.35 9.24 8.38
CA GLN A 108 13.48 9.58 9.25
C GLN A 108 13.50 11.06 9.66
N LYS A 109 12.85 11.94 8.89
CA LYS A 109 12.75 13.38 9.20
C LYS A 109 11.70 13.69 10.26
N VAL A 110 10.72 12.80 10.43
CA VAL A 110 9.49 13.07 11.19
C VAL A 110 9.21 12.06 12.30
N CYS A 111 9.88 10.91 12.29
CA CYS A 111 9.80 9.87 13.31
C CYS A 111 11.18 9.60 13.92
N ASP A 112 11.28 9.81 15.23
CA ASP A 112 12.52 9.69 16.00
C ASP A 112 12.71 8.30 16.62
N HIS A 113 11.92 7.30 16.17
CA HIS A 113 12.01 5.94 16.69
C HIS A 113 13.41 5.34 16.43
N PRO A 114 14.09 4.72 17.42
CA PRO A 114 15.47 4.25 17.29
C PRO A 114 15.75 3.36 16.08
N LEU A 115 14.78 2.50 15.71
CA LEU A 115 14.83 1.68 14.49
C LEU A 115 15.22 2.46 13.22
N LEU A 116 14.78 3.71 13.09
CA LEU A 116 15.05 4.58 11.93
C LEU A 116 16.36 5.36 12.07
N GLN A 117 16.95 5.38 13.26
CA GLN A 117 18.08 6.24 13.64
C GLN A 117 19.38 5.44 13.87
N ILE A 118 19.36 4.12 13.62
CA ILE A 118 20.52 3.24 13.71
C ILE A 118 20.82 2.74 12.29
N GLU A 119 22.04 2.98 11.81
CA GLU A 119 22.42 2.80 10.40
C GLU A 119 22.14 1.39 9.88
N ASN A 120 22.66 0.36 10.56
CA ASN A 120 22.49 -1.04 10.14
C ASN A 120 21.02 -1.47 10.12
N ARG A 121 20.17 -0.90 10.99
CA ARG A 121 18.74 -1.18 11.01
C ARG A 121 18.02 -0.47 9.89
N ALA A 122 18.33 0.80 9.66
CA ALA A 122 17.75 1.58 8.57
C ALA A 122 18.05 0.94 7.20
N LEU A 123 19.26 0.36 7.02
CA LEU A 123 19.64 -0.39 5.82
C LEU A 123 18.84 -1.69 5.62
N GLY A 124 18.18 -2.20 6.65
CA GLY A 124 17.29 -3.36 6.57
C GLY A 124 15.84 -3.03 6.25
N LEU A 125 15.49 -1.75 6.07
CA LEU A 125 14.13 -1.29 5.87
C LEU A 125 13.91 -0.76 4.45
N ALA A 126 12.67 -0.79 4.00
CA ALA A 126 12.17 0.08 2.95
C ALA A 126 11.10 1.03 3.50
N GLU A 127 10.80 2.13 2.80
CA GLU A 127 9.61 2.93 3.05
C GLU A 127 8.60 2.74 1.92
N ILE A 128 7.34 2.46 2.26
CA ILE A 128 6.22 2.48 1.30
C ILE A 128 5.34 3.68 1.63
N SER A 129 5.27 4.62 0.70
CA SER A 129 4.59 5.92 0.88
C SER A 129 3.77 6.32 -0.36
N ARG A 130 3.03 7.43 -0.25
CA ARG A 130 2.21 8.02 -1.33
C ARG A 130 1.23 7.04 -1.99
N LEU A 131 0.74 6.03 -1.25
CA LEU A 131 -0.31 5.13 -1.73
C LEU A 131 -1.65 5.88 -1.78
N CYS A 132 -2.13 6.18 -2.98
CA CYS A 132 -3.41 6.86 -3.17
C CYS A 132 -4.15 6.41 -4.45
N MET A 133 -5.44 6.73 -4.51
CA MET A 133 -6.33 6.43 -5.62
C MET A 133 -7.04 7.70 -6.09
N ALA A 134 -7.24 7.81 -7.40
CA ALA A 134 -8.06 8.86 -8.01
C ALA A 134 -9.51 8.80 -7.50
N ARG A 135 -10.20 9.94 -7.53
CA ARG A 135 -11.55 10.10 -6.94
C ARG A 135 -12.60 9.23 -7.60
N GLU A 136 -12.48 9.09 -8.90
CA GLU A 136 -13.37 8.34 -9.79
C GLU A 136 -13.31 6.84 -9.49
N PHE A 137 -12.21 6.37 -8.90
CA PHE A 137 -11.99 4.97 -8.53
C PHE A 137 -12.23 4.69 -7.04
N ARG A 138 -12.81 5.65 -6.31
CA ARG A 138 -13.23 5.54 -4.91
C ARG A 138 -14.75 5.50 -4.81
N ARG A 139 -15.31 4.56 -4.06
CA ARG A 139 -16.77 4.45 -3.87
C ARG A 139 -17.41 5.67 -3.20
N ARG A 140 -16.73 6.32 -2.24
CA ARG A 140 -17.26 7.51 -1.56
C ARG A 140 -16.22 8.64 -1.56
N PRO A 141 -16.65 9.92 -1.67
CA PRO A 141 -15.76 11.08 -1.56
C PRO A 141 -14.96 11.15 -0.24
N ARG A 142 -15.43 10.43 0.79
CA ARG A 142 -14.75 10.28 2.10
C ARG A 142 -14.11 8.91 2.33
N ASP A 143 -14.14 8.01 1.34
CA ASP A 143 -13.38 6.75 1.37
C ASP A 143 -11.89 7.00 1.10
N GLY A 144 -11.31 8.10 1.62
CA GLY A 144 -9.87 8.41 1.60
C GLY A 144 -9.01 7.42 2.38
N HIS A 145 -9.43 6.17 2.44
CA HIS A 145 -8.74 5.02 2.97
C HIS A 145 -7.66 4.62 1.96
N ILE A 146 -6.49 4.21 2.44
CA ILE A 146 -5.44 3.52 1.68
C ILE A 146 -5.93 2.31 0.87
N LEU A 147 -7.15 1.81 1.13
CA LEU A 147 -7.78 0.67 0.47
C LEU A 147 -9.27 0.95 0.17
N PRO A 148 -9.62 1.84 -0.77
CA PRO A 148 -11.00 2.08 -1.15
C PRO A 148 -11.54 0.90 -1.97
N SER A 149 -12.86 0.75 -2.00
CA SER A 149 -13.52 -0.21 -2.91
C SER A 149 -13.80 0.45 -4.26
N TYR A 150 -13.67 -0.32 -5.34
CA TYR A 150 -14.08 0.07 -6.69
C TYR A 150 -15.42 -0.56 -7.07
N TYR A 151 -16.26 0.23 -7.74
CA TYR A 151 -17.56 -0.18 -8.26
C TYR A 151 -17.70 0.34 -9.69
N GLU A 152 -17.91 -0.56 -10.63
CA GLU A 152 -18.27 -0.19 -11.99
C GLU A 152 -19.76 0.19 -12.02
N GLN A 153 -20.05 1.44 -12.42
CA GLN A 153 -21.41 1.97 -12.57
C GLN A 153 -21.69 2.14 -14.07
N GLU A 154 -22.79 1.58 -14.56
CA GLU A 154 -23.38 1.96 -15.85
C GLU A 154 -24.53 2.94 -15.57
N TRP A 155 -24.50 4.13 -16.18
CA TRP A 155 -25.72 4.93 -16.34
C TRP A 155 -26.52 4.32 -17.49
N ASN A 156 -27.72 3.85 -17.19
CA ASN A 156 -28.62 3.35 -18.21
C ASN A 156 -29.21 4.56 -18.94
N ASP A 157 -28.67 4.92 -20.10
CA ASP A 157 -29.16 6.03 -20.96
C ASP A 157 -30.45 5.63 -21.72
N GLY A 158 -31.27 4.77 -21.11
CA GLY A 158 -32.54 4.33 -21.63
C GLY A 158 -33.67 5.01 -20.88
N GLN A 159 -34.35 5.94 -21.55
CA GLN A 159 -35.65 6.47 -21.13
C GLN A 159 -36.61 5.30 -20.83
N ASP A 160 -37.46 5.46 -19.81
CA ASP A 160 -38.53 4.54 -19.39
C ASP A 160 -38.24 3.45 -18.33
N ARG A 161 -37.56 3.80 -17.22
CA ARG A 161 -37.84 3.17 -15.91
C ARG A 161 -37.84 4.20 -14.76
N PRO A 162 -38.75 4.10 -13.78
CA PRO A 162 -38.75 5.01 -12.64
C PRO A 162 -37.50 4.79 -11.79
N ALA A 163 -36.68 5.84 -11.65
CA ALA A 163 -35.52 5.99 -10.75
C ALA A 163 -34.76 4.67 -10.47
N ALA A 164 -34.05 4.17 -11.48
CA ALA A 164 -33.29 2.92 -11.39
C ALA A 164 -32.13 3.04 -10.39
N MET A 165 -32.15 2.19 -9.36
CA MET A 165 -30.97 1.86 -8.56
C MET A 165 -29.80 1.47 -9.50
N PRO A 166 -28.59 2.03 -9.32
CA PRO A 166 -27.45 1.65 -10.13
C PRO A 166 -27.18 0.16 -9.99
N PHE A 167 -27.20 -0.58 -11.10
CA PHE A 167 -26.74 -1.96 -11.14
C PHE A 167 -25.21 -1.96 -11.09
N PHE A 168 -24.64 -2.53 -10.02
CA PHE A 168 -23.19 -2.68 -9.91
C PHE A 168 -22.75 -3.94 -10.65
N ARG A 169 -22.06 -3.77 -11.78
CA ARG A 169 -21.60 -4.91 -12.61
C ARG A 169 -20.42 -5.64 -11.98
N ARG A 170 -19.52 -4.91 -11.31
CA ARG A 170 -18.30 -5.44 -10.69
C ARG A 170 -18.01 -4.73 -9.37
N ARG A 171 -17.70 -5.49 -8.32
CA ARG A 171 -17.25 -4.98 -7.02
C ARG A 171 -15.86 -5.51 -6.73
N ILE A 172 -14.90 -4.61 -6.57
CA ILE A 172 -13.55 -4.94 -6.10
C ILE A 172 -13.37 -4.32 -4.71
N PRO A 173 -13.49 -5.11 -3.62
CA PRO A 173 -13.05 -4.65 -2.30
C PRO A 173 -11.53 -4.41 -2.35
N TYR A 174 -11.10 -3.21 -1.98
CA TYR A 174 -9.67 -2.83 -1.93
C TYR A 174 -9.02 -2.76 -3.31
N ALA A 175 -9.39 -1.77 -4.11
CA ALA A 175 -8.78 -1.49 -5.40
C ALA A 175 -7.23 -1.45 -5.38
N PRO A 176 -6.53 -0.96 -4.32
CA PRO A 176 -5.07 -0.79 -4.35
C PRO A 176 -4.23 -2.06 -4.12
N LEU A 177 -4.84 -3.25 -4.02
CA LEU A 177 -4.09 -4.50 -3.77
C LEU A 177 -2.96 -4.74 -4.80
N GLY A 178 -3.14 -4.35 -6.05
CA GLY A 178 -2.13 -4.43 -7.09
C GLY A 178 -0.98 -3.44 -6.91
N LEU A 179 -1.23 -2.27 -6.31
CA LEU A 179 -0.16 -1.34 -5.92
C LEU A 179 0.63 -1.92 -4.74
N MET A 180 -0.04 -2.56 -3.78
CA MET A 180 0.65 -3.30 -2.71
C MET A 180 1.52 -4.44 -3.27
N MET A 181 1.00 -5.21 -4.24
CA MET A 181 1.77 -6.25 -4.94
C MET A 181 3.05 -5.68 -5.54
N ALA A 182 2.95 -4.58 -6.29
CA ALA A 182 4.10 -3.96 -6.93
C ALA A 182 5.10 -3.38 -5.92
N ALA A 183 4.61 -2.79 -4.83
CA ALA A 183 5.44 -2.33 -3.73
C ALA A 183 6.21 -3.50 -3.08
N TYR A 184 5.52 -4.59 -2.75
CA TYR A 184 6.14 -5.78 -2.15
C TYR A 184 7.16 -6.42 -3.08
N GLN A 185 6.84 -6.51 -4.38
CA GLN A 185 7.77 -7.00 -5.38
C GLN A 185 9.06 -6.17 -5.40
N THR A 186 8.97 -4.85 -5.26
CA THR A 186 10.14 -3.95 -5.23
C THR A 186 10.99 -4.21 -3.99
N VAL A 187 10.37 -4.26 -2.81
CA VAL A 187 11.07 -4.48 -1.54
C VAL A 187 11.73 -5.87 -1.50
N LEU A 188 11.00 -6.92 -1.88
CA LEU A 188 11.53 -8.29 -1.95
C LEU A 188 12.61 -8.45 -3.05
N GLY A 189 12.50 -7.68 -4.13
CA GLY A 189 13.51 -7.61 -5.19
C GLY A 189 14.85 -7.06 -4.67
N ALA A 190 14.80 -6.12 -3.74
CA ALA A 190 15.96 -5.57 -3.04
C ALA A 190 16.51 -6.48 -1.92
N GLY A 191 15.89 -7.65 -1.69
CA GLY A 191 16.29 -8.58 -0.63
C GLY A 191 15.79 -8.20 0.77
N LEU A 192 14.86 -7.24 0.86
CA LEU A 192 14.33 -6.75 2.13
C LEU A 192 12.98 -7.40 2.44
N LEU A 193 12.63 -7.44 3.74
CA LEU A 193 11.35 -7.96 4.22
C LEU A 193 10.54 -6.92 5.00
N ASP A 194 11.21 -5.95 5.61
CA ASP A 194 10.60 -5.01 6.52
C ASP A 194 10.38 -3.67 5.85
N ALA A 195 9.18 -3.11 6.03
CA ALA A 195 8.80 -1.84 5.48
C ALA A 195 8.14 -0.95 6.53
N VAL A 196 8.48 0.33 6.50
CA VAL A 196 7.82 1.37 7.28
C VAL A 196 6.84 2.16 6.41
N SER A 197 5.76 2.61 7.03
CA SER A 197 4.74 3.46 6.39
C SER A 197 4.00 4.27 7.45
N ALA A 198 3.26 5.29 7.03
CA ALA A 198 2.43 6.12 7.89
C ALA A 198 1.06 6.31 7.25
N VAL A 199 0.00 6.18 8.06
CA VAL A 199 -1.39 6.30 7.61
C VAL A 199 -2.24 7.02 8.65
N ASP A 200 -3.37 7.59 8.25
CA ASP A 200 -4.38 8.03 9.21
C ASP A 200 -4.83 6.84 10.09
N PRO A 201 -4.95 6.99 11.43
CA PRO A 201 -5.31 5.91 12.34
C PRO A 201 -6.61 5.18 12.01
N GLY A 202 -7.58 5.85 11.38
CA GLY A 202 -8.84 5.25 10.94
C GLY A 202 -8.64 4.17 9.87
N GLN A 203 -7.49 4.16 9.19
CA GLN A 203 -7.16 3.23 8.11
C GLN A 203 -6.70 1.86 8.61
N PHE A 204 -6.26 1.74 9.86
CA PHE A 204 -5.86 0.46 10.45
C PHE A 204 -6.95 -0.61 10.40
N ARG A 205 -8.22 -0.21 10.44
CA ARG A 205 -9.35 -1.14 10.28
C ARG A 205 -9.33 -1.82 8.91
N SER A 206 -9.02 -1.09 7.84
CA SER A 206 -8.94 -1.65 6.49
C SER A 206 -7.70 -2.53 6.33
N LEU A 207 -6.56 -2.09 6.86
CA LEU A 207 -5.33 -2.91 6.88
C LEU A 207 -5.55 -4.24 7.59
N LYS A 208 -6.18 -4.23 8.78
CA LYS A 208 -6.53 -5.46 9.50
C LYS A 208 -7.48 -6.37 8.73
N ARG A 209 -8.46 -5.81 7.99
CA ARG A 209 -9.42 -6.61 7.19
C ARG A 209 -8.77 -7.34 6.01
N ILE A 210 -7.65 -6.82 5.49
CA ILE A 210 -6.88 -7.50 4.46
C ILE A 210 -5.78 -8.38 5.05
N GLY A 211 -5.74 -8.61 6.36
CA GLY A 211 -4.75 -9.49 7.00
C GLY A 211 -3.36 -8.85 7.17
N MET A 212 -3.24 -7.52 7.20
CA MET A 212 -1.96 -6.87 7.54
C MET A 212 -1.68 -6.98 9.03
N SER A 213 -0.52 -7.56 9.36
CA SER A 213 0.09 -7.49 10.69
C SER A 213 1.12 -6.37 10.72
N TYR A 214 1.09 -5.53 11.75
CA TYR A 214 1.95 -4.35 11.86
C TYR A 214 2.21 -3.99 13.33
N ARG A 215 3.24 -3.17 13.55
CA ARG A 215 3.57 -2.58 14.86
C ARG A 215 3.66 -1.07 14.73
N VAL A 216 2.97 -0.36 15.62
CA VAL A 216 3.00 1.10 15.69
C VAL A 216 4.36 1.60 16.17
N LEU A 217 4.92 2.61 15.51
CA LEU A 217 6.20 3.23 15.83
C LEU A 217 5.99 4.56 16.57
N GLY A 218 5.75 4.50 17.87
CA GLY A 218 5.65 5.71 18.69
C GLY A 218 4.37 6.55 18.45
N PRO A 219 4.38 7.85 18.80
CA PRO A 219 3.21 8.71 18.72
C PRO A 219 2.83 9.04 17.27
N ARG A 220 1.68 9.71 17.11
CA ARG A 220 1.28 10.24 15.81
C ARG A 220 2.19 11.38 15.40
N ILE A 221 2.51 11.43 14.11
CA ILE A 221 3.27 12.50 13.48
C ILE A 221 2.30 13.47 12.80
N ASN A 222 2.59 14.77 12.90
CA ASN A 222 1.85 15.81 12.19
C ASN A 222 2.57 16.15 10.88
N HIS A 223 2.71 15.14 10.04
CA HIS A 223 3.32 15.24 8.72
C HIS A 223 2.30 14.77 7.70
N GLN A 224 1.86 15.66 6.79
CA GLN A 224 0.77 15.38 5.84
C GLN A 224 -0.53 14.93 6.55
N GLY A 225 -0.91 15.67 7.60
CA GLY A 225 -2.01 15.33 8.52
C GLY A 225 -1.54 14.58 9.77
N SER A 226 -2.48 14.08 10.59
CA SER A 226 -2.16 13.30 11.79
C SER A 226 -2.02 11.83 11.43
N GLN A 227 -0.81 11.40 11.13
CA GLN A 227 -0.52 10.04 10.68
C GLN A 227 0.08 9.20 11.81
N GLN A 228 -0.23 7.90 11.82
CA GLN A 228 0.39 6.93 12.70
C GLN A 228 1.48 6.18 11.94
N PRO A 229 2.76 6.38 12.25
CA PRO A 229 3.84 5.57 11.72
C PRO A 229 3.77 4.13 12.24
N PHE A 230 4.09 3.17 11.37
CA PHE A 230 4.13 1.74 11.70
C PHE A 230 5.15 1.01 10.83
N ILE A 231 5.57 -0.16 11.31
CA ILE A 231 6.38 -1.13 10.57
C ILE A 231 5.59 -2.41 10.37
N PHE A 232 5.85 -3.10 9.27
CA PHE A 232 5.37 -4.45 9.03
C PHE A 232 6.41 -5.27 8.27
N ASN A 233 6.32 -6.58 8.44
CA ASN A 233 7.09 -7.55 7.70
C ASN A 233 6.23 -8.14 6.57
N ILE A 234 6.73 -8.08 5.34
CA ILE A 234 5.99 -8.54 4.14
C ILE A 234 5.67 -10.03 4.23
N LYS A 235 6.59 -10.87 4.70
CA LYS A 235 6.32 -12.30 4.86
C LYS A 235 5.18 -12.54 5.85
N THR A 236 5.24 -11.91 7.02
CA THR A 236 4.18 -12.04 8.03
C THR A 236 2.83 -11.56 7.49
N ALA A 237 2.81 -10.43 6.78
CA ALA A 237 1.59 -9.94 6.13
C ALA A 237 1.03 -10.97 5.13
N LEU A 238 1.89 -11.60 4.31
CA LEU A 238 1.47 -12.63 3.35
C LEU A 238 1.00 -13.92 4.05
N ASP A 239 1.65 -14.34 5.14
CA ASP A 239 1.21 -15.49 5.95
C ASP A 239 -0.19 -15.25 6.53
N THR A 240 -0.43 -14.07 7.12
CA THR A 240 -1.73 -13.71 7.68
C THR A 240 -2.78 -13.56 6.58
N MET A 241 -2.46 -12.90 5.47
CA MET A 241 -3.34 -12.79 4.29
C MET A 241 -3.79 -14.16 3.77
N ALA A 242 -2.88 -15.13 3.65
CA ALA A 242 -3.19 -16.46 3.14
C ALA A 242 -4.26 -17.19 3.98
N VAL A 243 -4.31 -16.90 5.29
CA VAL A 243 -5.25 -17.51 6.22
C VAL A 243 -6.54 -16.71 6.34
N GLU A 244 -6.42 -15.39 6.53
CA GLU A 244 -7.55 -14.52 6.88
C GLU A 244 -8.28 -13.96 5.66
N ASN A 245 -7.57 -13.78 4.53
CA ASN A 245 -8.13 -13.18 3.33
C ASN A 245 -7.47 -13.72 2.03
N PRO A 246 -7.74 -14.99 1.64
CA PRO A 246 -7.11 -15.65 0.48
C PRO A 246 -7.32 -14.91 -0.85
N GLU A 247 -8.45 -14.21 -1.01
CA GLU A 247 -8.74 -13.41 -2.20
C GLU A 247 -7.77 -12.21 -2.33
N CYS A 248 -7.52 -11.50 -1.22
CA CYS A 248 -6.52 -10.44 -1.20
C CYS A 248 -5.11 -11.02 -1.36
N TRP A 249 -4.83 -12.15 -0.70
CA TRP A 249 -3.56 -12.84 -0.84
C TRP A 249 -3.25 -13.18 -2.29
N ASP A 250 -4.20 -13.71 -3.07
CA ASP A 250 -3.95 -14.04 -4.48
C ASP A 250 -3.50 -12.85 -5.32
N VAL A 251 -4.11 -11.68 -5.09
CA VAL A 251 -3.75 -10.45 -5.80
C VAL A 251 -2.41 -9.91 -5.32
N VAL A 252 -2.22 -9.77 -4.00
CA VAL A 252 -1.03 -9.15 -3.39
C VAL A 252 0.20 -10.03 -3.56
N SER A 253 0.06 -11.34 -3.44
CA SER A 253 1.16 -12.30 -3.53
C SER A 253 1.49 -12.72 -4.96
N ASP A 254 0.69 -12.29 -5.94
CA ASP A 254 0.71 -12.80 -7.31
C ASP A 254 0.64 -14.34 -7.32
N ARG A 255 -0.48 -14.87 -6.81
CA ARG A 255 -0.74 -16.30 -6.62
C ARG A 255 0.41 -17.05 -5.94
N GLY A 256 0.95 -16.45 -4.89
CA GLY A 256 2.01 -17.00 -4.05
C GLY A 256 3.42 -16.82 -4.59
N ARG A 257 3.64 -16.21 -5.76
CA ARG A 257 5.00 -15.95 -6.28
C ARG A 257 5.81 -15.10 -5.31
N LEU A 258 5.26 -13.99 -4.84
CA LEU A 258 5.95 -13.11 -3.88
C LEU A 258 6.06 -13.77 -2.51
N HIS A 259 5.09 -14.61 -2.12
CA HIS A 259 5.14 -15.33 -0.85
C HIS A 259 6.29 -16.35 -0.82
N ARG A 260 6.51 -17.09 -1.91
CA ARG A 260 7.69 -17.96 -2.06
C ARG A 260 8.99 -17.17 -1.94
N ARG A 261 9.09 -16.02 -2.60
CA ARG A 261 10.27 -15.15 -2.51
C ARG A 261 10.51 -14.66 -1.07
N ALA A 262 9.45 -14.26 -0.36
CA ALA A 262 9.54 -13.84 1.03
C ALA A 262 9.99 -14.99 1.96
N ASN A 263 9.56 -16.22 1.69
CA ASN A 263 10.02 -17.41 2.42
C ASN A 263 11.52 -17.67 2.21
N GLU A 264 12.01 -17.57 0.97
CA GLU A 264 13.45 -17.71 0.65
C GLU A 264 14.29 -16.65 1.39
N LEU A 265 13.86 -15.39 1.34
CA LEU A 265 14.58 -14.31 2.02
C LEU A 265 14.60 -14.49 3.53
N SER A 266 13.48 -14.91 4.13
CA SER A 266 13.38 -15.13 5.57
C SER A 266 14.24 -16.29 6.05
N GLN A 267 14.38 -17.36 5.26
CA GLN A 267 15.30 -18.45 5.58
C GLN A 267 16.76 -17.99 5.58
N ASN A 268 17.10 -17.02 4.72
CA ASN A 268 18.46 -16.50 4.58
C ASN A 268 18.77 -15.34 5.55
N HIS A 269 17.77 -14.70 6.15
CA HIS A 269 17.90 -13.50 6.99
C HIS A 269 17.25 -13.65 8.37
N TRP A 270 17.32 -14.82 9.00
CA TRP A 270 16.80 -15.03 10.36
C TRP A 270 17.49 -14.07 11.36
N HIS A 271 16.85 -12.93 11.68
CA HIS A 271 17.28 -11.99 12.71
C HIS A 271 16.09 -11.63 13.59
N ASP A 272 16.17 -11.98 14.87
CA ASP A 272 15.15 -11.71 15.90
C ASP A 272 15.33 -10.29 16.52
N GLU A 273 15.98 -9.37 15.79
CA GLU A 273 16.64 -8.19 16.39
C GLU A 273 15.94 -6.84 16.14
N ILE A 274 14.83 -6.80 15.40
CA ILE A 274 14.15 -5.53 15.06
C ILE A 274 13.73 -4.75 16.34
N PHE A 275 13.52 -5.45 17.46
CA PHE A 275 13.22 -4.85 18.77
C PHE A 275 14.02 -5.51 19.91
N ASP A 276 15.33 -5.61 19.72
CA ASP A 276 16.27 -6.04 20.77
C ASP A 276 16.32 -5.08 21.99
N GLU A 277 17.06 -5.46 23.02
CA GLU A 277 17.20 -4.67 24.25
C GLU A 277 17.79 -3.28 24.01
N VAL A 278 18.65 -3.11 23.01
CA VAL A 278 19.20 -1.80 22.62
C VAL A 278 18.08 -0.85 22.19
N CYS A 279 17.14 -1.35 21.38
CA CYS A 279 15.96 -0.59 20.96
C CYS A 279 15.12 -0.16 22.18
N LYS A 280 14.90 -1.07 23.13
CA LYS A 280 14.11 -0.80 24.34
C LYS A 280 14.80 0.21 25.26
N GLU A 281 16.10 0.07 25.48
CA GLU A 281 16.87 1.01 26.31
C GLU A 281 16.84 2.43 25.74
N MET A 282 16.99 2.59 24.41
CA MET A 282 16.91 3.90 23.78
C MET A 282 15.53 4.55 23.91
N ILE A 283 14.45 3.75 23.82
CA ILE A 283 13.08 4.23 24.06
C ILE A 283 12.94 4.66 25.53
N LEU A 284 13.41 3.85 26.47
CA LEU A 284 13.33 4.16 27.91
C LEU A 284 14.09 5.44 28.28
N ARG A 285 15.27 5.67 27.69
CA ARG A 285 16.06 6.90 27.90
C ARG A 285 15.36 8.18 27.42
N LYS A 286 14.42 8.09 26.48
CA LYS A 286 13.62 9.23 26.01
C LYS A 286 12.41 9.53 26.90
N LEU A 287 12.03 8.60 27.78
CA LEU A 287 10.87 8.71 28.66
C LEU A 287 11.20 9.21 30.08
N ILE A 288 12.49 9.30 30.42
CA ILE A 288 13.04 9.79 31.70
C ILE A 288 13.59 11.20 31.48
#